data_AF-A0A523V948-F1
#
_entry.id   AF-A0A523V948-F1
#
_cell.length_a   1.000
_cell.length_b   1.000
_cell.length_c   1.000
_cell.angle_alpha   90.00
_cell.angle_beta   90.00
_cell.angle_gamma   90.00
#
_symmetry.space_group_name_H-M   'P 1'
#
loop_
_entity.id
_entity.type
_entity.pdbx_description
1 polymer ?
#
loop_
_entity_poly.entity_id
_entity_poly.type
_entity_poly.pdbx_seq_one_letter_code
_entity_poly.pdbx_strand_id
1 'polypeptide(L)' 'MSISIHRQLHRLVTEFVEHFNHARPHQGIGLRIPARFDQDDHPQLGRVASTPVLGGLHHSYTRVANLN' A
#
# COMPACT_ATOMS: atom_id res chain seq x y z
N MET A 1 16.86 3.47 24.26
CA MET A 1 17.55 3.33 22.96
C MET A 1 16.96 4.36 22.01
N SER A 2 17.62 5.50 21.81
CA SER A 2 17.09 6.58 20.96
C SER A 2 17.45 6.29 19.51
N ILE A 3 16.46 5.99 18.67
CA ILE A 3 16.66 5.90 17.22
C ILE A 3 16.85 7.34 16.73
N SER A 4 17.98 7.62 16.06
CA SER A 4 18.23 8.95 15.48
C SER A 4 17.12 9.36 14.51
N ILE A 5 16.72 10.63 14.53
CA ILE A 5 15.66 11.18 13.68
C ILE A 5 15.89 10.90 12.19
N HIS A 6 17.16 10.87 11.76
CA HIS A 6 17.52 10.50 10.39
C HIS A 6 17.08 9.07 10.05
N ARG A 7 17.31 8.12 10.97
CA ARG A 7 16.90 6.72 10.77
C ARG A 7 15.38 6.57 10.80
N GLN A 8 14.69 7.35 11.65
CA GLN A 8 13.22 7.36 11.69
C GLN A 8 12.64 7.92 10.39
N LEU A 9 13.17 9.06 9.93
CA LEU A 9 12.75 9.68 8.68
C LEU A 9 13.02 8.76 7.49
N HIS A 10 14.21 8.17 7.41
CA HIS A 10 14.54 7.21 6.36
C HIS A 10 13.53 6.06 6.34
N ARG A 11 13.24 5.45 7.49
CA ARG A 11 12.26 4.36 7.59
C ARG A 11 10.87 4.79 7.10
N LEU A 12 10.39 5.97 7.53
CA LEU A 12 9.08 6.50 7.13
C LEU A 12 9.02 6.77 5.62
N VAL A 13 10.06 7.36 5.04
CA VAL A 13 10.12 7.64 3.61
C VAL A 13 10.19 6.34 2.81
N THR A 14 10.96 5.35 3.24
CA THR A 14 10.98 4.02 2.62
C THR A 14 9.59 3.39 2.62
N GLU A 15 8.92 3.34 3.77
CA GLU A 15 7.56 2.79 3.88
C GLU A 15 6.57 3.57 2.99
N PHE A 16 6.72 4.89 2.89
CA PHE A 16 5.89 5.72 2.03
C PHE A 16 6.09 5.39 0.55
N VAL A 17 7.33 5.29 0.10
CA VAL A 17 7.67 4.96 -1.30
C VAL A 17 7.17 3.56 -1.66
N GLU A 18 7.31 2.59 -0.76
CA GLU A 18 6.77 1.24 -0.94
C GLU A 18 5.25 1.27 -1.07
N HIS A 19 4.54 1.91 -0.12
CA HIS A 19 3.09 2.03 -0.17
C HIS A 19 2.61 2.73 -1.45
N PHE A 20 3.24 3.84 -1.81
CA PHE A 20 2.91 4.62 -2.98
C PHE A 20 3.05 3.77 -4.25
N ASN A 21 4.18 3.11 -4.47
CA ASN A 21 4.40 2.39 -5.73
C ASN A 21 3.72 1.02 -5.81
N HIS A 22 3.53 0.32 -4.69
CA HIS A 22 3.09 -1.07 -4.67
C HIS A 22 1.65 -1.31 -4.18
N ALA A 23 1.01 -0.33 -3.53
CA ALA A 23 -0.32 -0.53 -2.96
C ALA A 23 -1.34 0.54 -3.36
N ARG A 24 -0.89 1.76 -3.70
CA ARG A 24 -1.82 2.86 -3.98
C ARG A 24 -2.24 2.90 -5.45
N PRO A 25 -3.55 2.94 -5.76
CA PRO A 25 -4.05 3.26 -7.09
C PRO A 25 -3.70 4.70 -7.51
N HIS A 26 -3.28 4.88 -8.76
CA HIS A 26 -2.86 6.19 -9.28
C HIS A 26 -3.82 6.69 -10.36
N GLN A 27 -4.37 7.88 -10.16
CA GLN A 27 -5.33 8.47 -11.09
C GLN A 27 -4.72 8.68 -12.49
N GLY A 28 -3.47 9.11 -12.58
CA GLY A 28 -2.78 9.35 -13.86
C GLY A 28 -2.55 8.10 -14.72
N ILE A 29 -2.75 6.91 -14.17
CA ILE A 29 -2.63 5.63 -14.89
C ILE A 29 -3.92 4.80 -14.78
N GLY A 30 -5.07 5.46 -14.66
CA GLY A 30 -6.37 4.79 -14.68
C GLY A 30 -6.63 3.92 -13.45
N LEU A 31 -6.24 4.39 -12.26
CA LEU A 31 -6.35 3.67 -10.99
C LEU A 31 -5.54 2.36 -10.92
N ARG A 32 -4.58 2.16 -11.82
CA ARG A 32 -3.60 1.08 -11.68
C ARG A 32 -2.58 1.39 -10.60
N ILE A 33 -1.96 0.33 -10.08
CA ILE A 33 -0.82 0.42 -9.16
C ILE A 33 0.47 0.37 -10.01
N PRO A 34 1.41 1.32 -9.87
CA PRO A 34 2.60 1.40 -10.71
C PRO A 34 3.43 0.11 -10.76
N ALA A 35 3.73 -0.51 -9.61
CA ALA A 35 4.52 -1.74 -9.57
C ALA A 35 3.74 -3.00 -9.99
N ARG A 36 2.46 -2.87 -10.31
CA ARG A 36 1.55 -3.94 -10.74
C ARG A 36 0.80 -3.54 -12.01
N PHE A 37 1.44 -2.72 -12.84
CA PHE A 37 0.79 -2.09 -13.98
C PHE A 37 0.19 -3.12 -14.95
N ASP A 38 0.90 -4.24 -15.16
CA ASP A 38 0.52 -5.30 -16.09
C ASP A 38 -0.37 -6.39 -15.44
N GLN A 39 -0.76 -6.24 -14.18
CA GLN A 39 -1.61 -7.20 -13.50
C GLN A 39 -3.08 -6.81 -13.69
N ASP A 40 -3.84 -7.70 -14.35
CA ASP A 40 -5.28 -7.53 -14.48
C ASP A 40 -5.99 -7.85 -13.17
N ASP A 41 -6.59 -6.77 -12.66
CA ASP A 41 -7.64 -6.67 -11.67
C ASP A 41 -7.34 -7.08 -10.22
N HIS A 42 -7.86 -6.25 -9.32
CA HIS A 42 -8.03 -6.61 -7.92
C HIS A 42 -9.34 -7.40 -7.83
N PRO A 43 -9.43 -8.42 -6.95
CA PRO A 43 -10.66 -9.18 -6.81
C PRO A 43 -11.85 -8.22 -6.61
N GLN A 44 -12.82 -8.25 -7.54
CA GLN A 44 -13.96 -7.33 -7.51
C GLN A 44 -14.92 -7.65 -6.36
N LEU A 45 -14.88 -8.91 -5.89
CA LEU A 45 -15.67 -9.46 -4.80
C LEU A 45 -14.74 -9.98 -3.70
N GLY A 46 -15.29 -10.13 -2.49
CA GLY A 46 -14.55 -10.61 -1.32
C GLY A 46 -14.48 -9.60 -0.19
N ARG A 47 -14.05 -10.07 0.98
CA ARG A 47 -13.95 -9.22 2.18
C ARG A 47 -12.89 -8.15 1.98
N VAL A 48 -13.21 -6.91 2.35
CA VAL A 48 -12.22 -5.83 2.42
C VAL A 48 -11.38 -6.02 3.69
N ALA A 49 -10.08 -6.16 3.51
CA ALA A 49 -9.07 -6.15 4.57
C ALA A 49 -8.39 -4.77 4.60
N SER A 50 -8.18 -4.26 5.81
CA SER A 50 -7.49 -2.99 6.06
C SER A 50 -6.16 -3.28 6.74
N THR A 51 -5.08 -2.70 6.24
CA THR A 51 -3.74 -2.79 6.83
C THR A 51 -3.23 -1.38 7.14
N PRO A 52 -2.93 -1.06 8.41
CA PRO A 52 -2.35 0.23 8.75
C PRO A 52 -0.94 0.34 8.17
N VAL A 53 -0.60 1.51 7.63
CA VAL A 53 0.74 1.85 7.12
C VAL A 53 1.13 3.23 7.64
N LEU A 54 2.42 3.56 7.58
CA LEU A 54 3.00 4.83 8.04
C LEU A 54 2.69 5.10 9.51
N GLY A 55 2.88 4.08 10.34
CA GLY A 55 2.53 4.14 11.76
C GLY A 55 1.01 4.25 12.03
N GLY A 56 0.17 3.90 11.06
CA GLY A 56 -1.29 3.97 11.16
C GLY A 56 -1.89 5.30 10.71
N LEU A 57 -1.07 6.24 10.22
CA LEU A 57 -1.56 7.48 9.61
C LEU A 57 -2.31 7.23 8.30
N HIS A 58 -2.00 6.11 7.64
CA HIS A 58 -2.66 5.67 6.41
C HIS A 58 -3.12 4.23 6.53
N HIS A 59 -4.04 3.85 5.65
CA HIS A 59 -4.51 2.47 5.51
C HIS A 59 -4.45 2.04 4.05
N SER A 60 -3.91 0.85 3.84
CA SER A 60 -4.02 0.14 2.57
C SER A 60 -5.24 -0.77 2.63
N TYR A 61 -6.04 -0.76 1.57
CA TYR A 61 -7.24 -1.58 1.46
C TYR A 61 -7.07 -2.58 0.34
N THR A 62 -7.28 -3.85 0.66
CA THR A 62 -7.26 -4.94 -0.33
C THR A 62 -8.52 -5.78 -0.17
N ARG A 63 -8.93 -6.44 -1.25
CA ARG A 63 -9.95 -7.49 -1.15
C ARG A 63 -9.23 -8.83 -1.09
N VAL A 64 -9.56 -9.63 -0.08
CA VAL A 64 -9.11 -11.02 -0.02
C VAL A 64 -10.13 -11.87 -0.77
N ALA A 65 -9.64 -12.76 -1.63
CA ALA A 65 -10.50 -13.77 -2.22
C ALA A 65 -11.10 -14.61 -1.09
N ASN A 66 -12.42 -14.83 -1.14
CA ASN A 66 -13.02 -15.83 -0.26
C ASN A 66 -12.57 -17.19 -0.79
N LEU A 67 -11.66 -17.86 -0.07
CA LEU A 67 -11.40 -19.28 -0.29
C LEU A 67 -12.67 -20.02 0.11
N ASN A 68 -13.40 -20.53 -0.88
CA ASN A 68 -14.50 -21.46 -0.67
C ASN A 68 -13.99 -22.87 -0.92
#